data_AF-A0A7Y4TMH4-F1
#
_entry.id   AF-A0A7Y4TMH4-F1
#
_cell.length_a   1.000
_cell.length_b   1.000
_cell.length_c   1.000
_cell.angle_alpha   90.00
_cell.angle_beta   90.00
_cell.angle_gamma   90.00
#
_symmetry.space_group_name_H-M   'P 1'
#
loop_
_entity.id
_entity.type
_entity.pdbx_description
1 polymer ?
#
loop_
_entity_poly.entity_id
_entity_poly.type
_entity_poly.pdbx_seq_one_letter_code
_entity_poly.pdbx_strand_id
1 'polypeptide(L)'
;QFTTQTVNNDTVLGQSTVNENGVISSLTDADYNMPQTYTVRRTDRFRNRSGRTLAAGLRTPPANIGPRVTPNYEQNLGQPAVYGLPGGGKVFAGNRDEYFYIDLGVFDALNLRSVGASGGIDTTKSYNVSTIAIEVPIQDLTRTQAVPSGPTASDAVIGVWATASRRTTRVLGTGTQSTEGAWQQVSRLGNPLVNEVVIPLSLKDTFNAIPPSVDGTVPRVVQAVTDPELARLLQAVFGITIPPPPRNDLVQIFATGIPVNAVTGPNYTTFLSDGVAHEFLRLNVAIAPTAIASQNRLGLLGGDVAGFPNGRRVFDDVTDIALRAVAGGTPFTPATNISPNNMLGDGVSFNPEGPLLTRFPYLLPPNQGNQPRPSSTPTSASRPERDSSVIPTVDENGFLK
;
A
#
# COMPACT_ATOMS: atom_id res chain seq x y z
N GLN A 1 18.86 -7.66 -3.46
CA GLN A 1 18.86 -8.94 -4.22
C GLN A 1 18.56 -10.05 -3.25
N PHE A 2 17.71 -11.00 -3.62
CA PHE A 2 17.39 -12.19 -2.81
C PHE A 2 18.06 -13.42 -3.42
N THR A 3 18.55 -14.33 -2.58
CA THR A 3 19.15 -15.60 -2.98
C THR A 3 18.58 -16.70 -2.09
N THR A 4 17.93 -17.68 -2.71
CA THR A 4 17.43 -18.88 -2.01
C THR A 4 18.43 -20.02 -2.19
N GLN A 5 18.67 -20.77 -1.12
CA GLN A 5 19.45 -22.01 -1.14
C GLN A 5 18.55 -23.14 -0.65
N THR A 6 18.84 -24.37 -1.09
CA THR A 6 18.23 -25.58 -0.52
C THR A 6 19.33 -26.39 0.17
N VAL A 7 19.13 -26.73 1.44
CA VAL A 7 20.11 -27.43 2.28
C VAL A 7 20.12 -28.93 1.97
N ASN A 8 18.94 -29.54 1.92
CA ASN A 8 18.71 -30.93 1.58
C ASN A 8 17.74 -31.02 0.38
N ASN A 9 18.26 -31.42 -0.78
CA ASN A 9 17.46 -31.64 -1.98
C ASN A 9 16.87 -33.06 -2.06
N ASP A 10 17.34 -33.98 -1.23
CA ASP A 10 16.90 -35.38 -1.19
C ASP A 10 15.76 -35.57 -0.16
N THR A 11 14.82 -34.62 -0.15
CA THR A 11 13.64 -34.65 0.71
C THR A 11 12.41 -34.14 -0.01
N VAL A 12 11.24 -34.66 0.36
CA VAL A 12 9.94 -34.17 -0.14
C VAL A 12 9.49 -32.90 0.59
N LEU A 13 10.18 -32.53 1.66
CA LEU A 13 9.83 -31.37 2.47
C LEU A 13 10.48 -30.11 1.91
N GLY A 14 9.66 -29.13 1.55
CA GLY A 14 10.15 -27.86 1.00
C GLY A 14 10.93 -27.05 2.04
N GLN A 15 10.24 -26.51 3.03
CA GLN A 15 10.81 -25.47 3.91
C GLN A 15 11.47 -26.00 5.18
N SER A 16 11.08 -27.17 5.66
CA SER A 16 11.77 -27.90 6.73
C SER A 16 12.51 -29.10 6.14
N THR A 17 13.60 -29.50 6.75
CA THR A 17 14.25 -30.78 6.54
C THR A 17 14.43 -31.39 7.92
N VAL A 18 14.24 -32.70 8.09
CA VAL A 18 14.37 -33.37 9.39
C VAL A 18 15.85 -33.75 9.60
N ASN A 19 16.73 -32.76 9.54
CA ASN A 19 18.17 -32.94 9.75
C ASN A 19 18.46 -33.19 11.24
N GLU A 20 17.63 -32.65 12.12
CA GLU A 20 17.66 -32.84 13.57
C GLU A 20 16.30 -33.33 14.09
N ASN A 21 15.39 -32.42 14.45
CA ASN A 21 14.12 -32.75 15.12
C ASN A 21 12.86 -32.32 14.33
N GLY A 22 13.05 -31.69 13.16
CA GLY A 22 12.01 -31.17 12.29
C GLY A 22 11.41 -29.84 12.74
N VAL A 23 12.00 -29.17 13.73
CA VAL A 23 11.55 -27.89 14.28
C VAL A 23 12.54 -26.80 13.90
N ILE A 24 12.05 -25.74 13.25
CA ILE A 24 12.83 -24.56 12.94
C ILE A 24 12.70 -23.58 14.11
N SER A 25 13.68 -23.60 15.01
CA SER A 25 13.70 -22.83 16.25
C SER A 25 14.49 -21.51 16.16
N SER A 26 15.25 -21.31 15.08
CA SER A 26 16.01 -20.09 14.82
C SER A 26 16.25 -19.88 13.31
N LEU A 27 16.74 -18.69 12.93
CA LEU A 27 17.08 -18.41 11.53
C LEU A 27 18.27 -19.20 10.99
N THR A 28 19.08 -19.78 11.87
CA THR A 28 20.27 -20.58 11.54
C THR A 28 20.08 -22.07 11.81
N ASP A 29 18.85 -22.48 12.12
CA ASP A 29 18.50 -23.86 12.43
C ASP A 29 18.81 -24.79 11.24
N ALA A 30 19.39 -25.96 11.53
CA ALA A 30 19.75 -26.95 10.52
C ALA A 30 18.52 -27.55 9.83
N ASP A 31 17.35 -27.50 10.47
CA ASP A 31 16.09 -27.95 9.91
C ASP A 31 15.43 -26.93 8.98
N TYR A 32 15.97 -25.71 8.84
CA TYR A 32 15.50 -24.75 7.84
C TYR A 32 16.07 -25.07 6.46
N ASN A 33 15.27 -25.77 5.64
CA ASN A 33 15.74 -26.33 4.37
C ASN A 33 15.91 -25.31 3.25
N MET A 34 15.07 -24.28 3.20
CA MET A 34 15.09 -23.28 2.12
C MET A 34 15.37 -21.86 2.61
N PRO A 35 16.54 -21.59 3.23
CA PRO A 35 16.88 -20.26 3.67
C PRO A 35 17.03 -19.32 2.47
N GLN A 36 16.41 -18.15 2.60
CA GLN A 36 16.62 -17.05 1.67
C GLN A 36 17.43 -15.94 2.37
N THR A 37 18.41 -15.39 1.67
CA THR A 37 19.19 -14.24 2.11
C THR A 37 18.97 -13.05 1.20
N TYR A 38 19.22 -11.84 1.70
CA TYR A 38 19.15 -10.63 0.90
C TYR A 38 20.26 -9.61 1.19
N THR A 39 20.44 -8.74 0.19
CA THR A 39 21.35 -7.59 0.23
C THR A 39 20.58 -6.29 0.14
N VAL A 40 20.92 -5.35 1.02
CA VAL A 40 20.40 -3.98 1.07
C VAL A 40 21.44 -3.04 0.47
N ARG A 41 21.03 -2.27 -0.52
CA ARG A 41 21.88 -1.30 -1.22
C ARG A 41 21.19 0.06 -1.25
N ARG A 42 21.94 1.11 -0.88
CA ARG A 42 21.51 2.51 -0.98
C ARG A 42 22.06 3.11 -2.25
N THR A 43 21.21 3.79 -3.01
CA THR A 43 21.61 4.61 -4.16
C THR A 43 21.07 6.02 -3.92
N ASP A 44 21.94 7.01 -3.85
CA ASP A 44 21.55 8.40 -3.60
C ASP A 44 22.27 9.38 -4.54
N ARG A 45 21.66 10.56 -4.70
CA ARG A 45 22.18 11.60 -5.59
C ARG A 45 23.48 12.24 -5.09
N PHE A 46 23.68 12.24 -3.77
CA PHE A 46 24.82 12.90 -3.11
C PHE A 46 26.13 12.12 -3.32
N ARG A 47 26.02 10.85 -3.73
CA ARG A 47 27.15 9.97 -4.05
C ARG A 47 27.13 9.52 -5.52
N ASN A 48 26.86 10.44 -6.44
CA ASN A 48 26.87 10.19 -7.90
C ASN A 48 26.05 8.97 -8.36
N ARG A 49 25.01 8.58 -7.59
CA ARG A 49 24.21 7.37 -7.83
C ARG A 49 25.05 6.08 -7.90
N SER A 50 26.29 6.08 -7.41
CA SER A 50 27.08 4.87 -7.22
C SER A 50 26.53 4.15 -6.00
N GLY A 51 25.61 3.21 -6.23
CA GLY A 51 24.94 2.54 -5.11
C GLY A 51 25.92 1.74 -4.25
N ARG A 52 25.75 1.80 -2.93
CA ARG A 52 26.60 1.16 -1.92
C ARG A 52 25.81 0.09 -1.16
N THR A 53 26.44 -1.06 -0.95
CA THR A 53 25.90 -2.10 -0.06
C THR A 53 25.95 -1.61 1.40
N LEU A 54 24.79 -1.63 2.06
CA LEU A 54 24.66 -1.34 3.49
C LEU A 54 24.75 -2.60 4.33
N ALA A 55 24.16 -3.69 3.84
CA ALA A 55 24.16 -5.01 4.49
C ALA A 55 23.99 -6.12 3.44
N ALA A 56 24.55 -7.29 3.70
CA ALA A 56 24.46 -8.46 2.85
C ALA A 56 24.34 -9.74 3.70
N GLY A 57 23.75 -10.80 3.13
CA GLY A 57 23.60 -12.08 3.83
C GLY A 57 22.52 -12.07 4.92
N LEU A 58 21.64 -11.07 4.92
CA LEU A 58 20.53 -10.98 5.89
C LEU A 58 19.53 -12.08 5.60
N ARG A 59 19.14 -12.90 6.59
CA ARG A 59 18.20 -14.00 6.37
C ARG A 59 16.75 -13.52 6.44
N THR A 60 15.89 -14.04 5.59
CA THR A 60 14.44 -13.95 5.79
C THR A 60 14.00 -15.03 6.78
N PRO A 61 12.92 -14.81 7.57
CA PRO A 61 12.32 -15.90 8.31
C PRO A 61 11.74 -16.95 7.33
N PRO A 62 11.62 -18.23 7.74
CA PRO A 62 10.81 -19.21 7.01
C PRO A 62 9.34 -18.74 7.00
N ALA A 63 8.49 -19.37 6.19
CA ALA A 63 7.06 -19.18 6.32
C ALA A 63 6.56 -19.82 7.62
N ASN A 64 5.48 -19.29 8.16
CA ASN A 64 4.86 -19.84 9.36
C ASN A 64 4.04 -21.07 8.99
N ILE A 65 4.63 -22.25 9.10
CA ILE A 65 3.99 -23.52 8.74
C ILE A 65 2.94 -23.87 9.80
N GLY A 66 3.29 -23.71 11.09
CA GLY A 66 2.43 -24.04 12.22
C GLY A 66 3.23 -24.53 13.43
N PRO A 67 2.57 -24.76 14.58
CA PRO A 67 3.23 -24.96 15.88
C PRO A 67 4.17 -26.18 15.95
N ARG A 68 4.02 -27.17 15.06
CA ARG A 68 4.91 -28.33 15.01
C ARG A 68 6.28 -28.00 14.41
N VAL A 69 6.33 -27.13 13.41
CA VAL A 69 7.56 -26.84 12.65
C VAL A 69 8.12 -25.46 13.00
N THR A 70 7.26 -24.48 13.24
CA THR A 70 7.65 -23.10 13.57
C THR A 70 6.96 -22.61 14.87
N PRO A 71 7.15 -23.29 16.01
CA PRO A 71 6.59 -22.85 17.29
C PRO A 71 7.13 -21.48 17.69
N ASN A 72 6.29 -20.69 18.37
CA ASN A 72 6.64 -19.34 18.85
C ASN A 72 7.22 -18.46 17.74
N TYR A 73 6.65 -18.54 16.53
CA TYR A 73 7.19 -17.97 15.29
C TYR A 73 7.75 -16.55 15.45
N GLU A 74 6.99 -15.63 16.02
CA GLU A 74 7.42 -14.23 16.11
C GLU A 74 8.65 -14.07 17.02
N GLN A 75 8.71 -14.79 18.14
CA GLN A 75 9.83 -14.73 19.07
C GLN A 75 11.10 -15.32 18.44
N ASN A 76 10.97 -16.43 17.74
CA ASN A 76 12.10 -17.26 17.30
C ASN A 76 12.58 -16.95 15.88
N LEU A 77 11.70 -16.43 15.03
CA LEU A 77 11.91 -16.34 13.58
C LEU A 77 11.58 -14.93 13.06
N GLY A 78 10.38 -14.43 13.33
CA GLY A 78 9.91 -13.13 12.83
C GLY A 78 10.71 -11.94 13.35
N GLN A 79 10.82 -11.79 14.67
CA GLN A 79 11.55 -10.69 15.32
C GLN A 79 13.08 -10.78 15.10
N PRO A 80 13.73 -11.96 15.18
CA PRO A 80 15.16 -12.08 14.90
C PRO A 80 15.57 -11.74 13.46
N ALA A 81 14.61 -11.72 12.52
CA ALA A 81 14.83 -11.29 11.12
C ALA A 81 14.74 -9.76 10.91
N VAL A 82 14.64 -8.99 12.00
CA VAL A 82 14.78 -7.53 11.97
C VAL A 82 16.25 -7.17 12.16
N TYR A 83 16.85 -6.52 11.17
CA TYR A 83 18.26 -6.15 11.20
C TYR A 83 18.45 -4.65 11.28
N GLY A 84 19.33 -4.19 12.16
CA GLY A 84 19.81 -2.81 12.15
C GLY A 84 20.72 -2.54 10.95
N LEU A 85 20.70 -1.31 10.44
CA LEU A 85 21.60 -0.88 9.36
C LEU A 85 22.70 0.06 9.87
N PRO A 86 23.90 0.03 9.26
CA PRO A 86 24.92 1.04 9.50
C PRO A 86 24.40 2.44 9.15
N GLY A 87 24.59 3.41 10.04
CA GLY A 87 24.08 4.77 9.88
C GLY A 87 22.66 5.00 10.43
N GLY A 88 22.05 3.97 11.02
CA GLY A 88 20.72 4.04 11.61
C GLY A 88 19.64 3.43 10.70
N GLY A 89 18.49 3.16 11.30
CA GLY A 89 17.39 2.47 10.63
C GLY A 89 17.44 0.96 10.79
N LYS A 90 16.39 0.31 10.28
CA LYS A 90 16.14 -1.13 10.38
C LYS A 90 15.56 -1.66 9.08
N VAL A 91 15.76 -2.94 8.82
CA VAL A 91 15.17 -3.66 7.68
C VAL A 91 14.57 -4.97 8.11
N PHE A 92 13.52 -5.35 7.39
CA PHE A 92 12.90 -6.67 7.48
C PHE A 92 12.46 -7.09 6.09
N ALA A 93 12.68 -8.36 5.75
CA ALA A 93 12.08 -8.98 4.58
C ALA A 93 11.57 -10.38 4.95
N GLY A 94 10.31 -10.65 4.68
CA GLY A 94 9.65 -11.90 5.05
C GLY A 94 8.14 -11.81 4.93
N ASN A 95 7.44 -12.91 5.23
CA ASN A 95 5.98 -12.89 5.23
C ASN A 95 5.43 -12.21 6.48
N ARG A 96 4.36 -11.43 6.29
CA ARG A 96 3.52 -10.85 7.33
C ARG A 96 2.06 -11.01 6.96
N ASP A 97 1.20 -10.83 7.95
CA ASP A 97 -0.23 -10.71 7.74
C ASP A 97 -0.55 -9.54 6.79
N GLU A 98 -1.53 -9.73 5.89
CA GLU A 98 -2.02 -8.63 5.05
C GLU A 98 -2.90 -7.71 5.89
N TYR A 99 -2.57 -6.42 5.91
CA TYR A 99 -3.29 -5.42 6.69
C TYR A 99 -4.04 -4.41 5.81
N PHE A 100 -3.95 -4.55 4.48
CA PHE A 100 -4.84 -3.90 3.54
C PHE A 100 -6.20 -4.60 3.59
N TYR A 101 -6.95 -4.40 4.67
CA TYR A 101 -8.31 -4.91 4.81
C TYR A 101 -9.21 -4.22 3.78
N ILE A 102 -9.90 -5.02 2.96
CA ILE A 102 -10.76 -4.53 1.89
C ILE A 102 -11.83 -5.56 1.53
N ASP A 103 -13.03 -5.08 1.20
CA ASP A 103 -14.02 -5.86 0.46
C ASP A 103 -13.83 -5.71 -1.05
N LEU A 104 -13.13 -6.67 -1.68
CA LEU A 104 -12.93 -6.68 -3.13
C LEU A 104 -14.23 -6.82 -3.95
N GLY A 105 -15.37 -7.12 -3.31
CA GLY A 105 -16.70 -7.01 -3.92
C GLY A 105 -16.98 -5.61 -4.46
N VAL A 106 -16.32 -4.56 -3.95
CA VAL A 106 -16.40 -3.21 -4.52
C VAL A 106 -16.03 -3.15 -6.01
N PHE A 107 -15.16 -4.06 -6.49
CA PHE A 107 -14.77 -4.13 -7.90
C PHE A 107 -15.77 -4.89 -8.78
N ASP A 108 -16.75 -5.57 -8.19
CA ASP A 108 -17.90 -6.15 -8.89
C ASP A 108 -18.94 -5.05 -9.19
N ALA A 109 -18.58 -4.12 -10.08
CA ALA A 109 -19.44 -3.01 -10.51
C ALA A 109 -20.00 -2.13 -9.36
N LEU A 110 -19.16 -1.78 -8.37
CA LEU A 110 -19.55 -1.02 -7.18
C LEU A 110 -20.58 -1.74 -6.31
N ASN A 111 -20.55 -3.08 -6.28
CA ASN A 111 -21.34 -3.89 -5.36
C ASN A 111 -20.83 -3.73 -3.91
N LEU A 112 -21.09 -2.56 -3.34
CA LEU A 112 -20.91 -2.28 -1.93
C LEU A 112 -22.00 -3.02 -1.16
N ARG A 113 -21.66 -4.19 -0.60
CA ARG A 113 -22.55 -4.98 0.28
C ARG A 113 -23.08 -4.16 1.46
N SER A 114 -22.32 -3.13 1.84
CA SER A 114 -22.75 -2.09 2.74
C SER A 114 -22.12 -0.77 2.33
N VAL A 115 -22.88 0.32 2.42
CA VAL A 115 -22.36 1.68 2.29
C VAL A 115 -22.06 2.18 3.70
N GLY A 116 -20.80 2.08 4.13
CA GLY A 116 -20.42 2.47 5.48
C GLY A 116 -19.19 1.76 6.04
N ALA A 117 -19.08 1.74 7.37
CA ALA A 117 -17.92 1.20 8.09
C ALA A 117 -18.07 -0.28 8.51
N SER A 118 -19.21 -0.93 8.24
CA SER A 118 -19.49 -2.32 8.64
C SER A 118 -20.39 -3.01 7.62
N GLY A 119 -20.45 -4.34 7.63
CA GLY A 119 -21.30 -5.15 6.75
C GLY A 119 -20.60 -5.63 5.48
N GLY A 120 -19.36 -5.20 5.25
CA GLY A 120 -18.47 -5.75 4.23
C GLY A 120 -17.81 -7.05 4.66
N ILE A 121 -17.15 -7.68 3.69
CA ILE A 121 -16.38 -8.91 3.85
C ILE A 121 -14.91 -8.58 3.64
N ASP A 122 -14.07 -8.75 4.65
CA ASP A 122 -12.63 -8.69 4.45
C ASP A 122 -12.18 -9.87 3.59
N THR A 123 -11.92 -9.58 2.32
CA THR A 123 -11.50 -10.56 1.32
C THR A 123 -10.01 -10.92 1.42
N THR A 124 -9.24 -10.12 2.15
CA THR A 124 -7.81 -10.33 2.44
C THR A 124 -7.56 -11.01 3.78
N LYS A 125 -8.62 -11.23 4.56
CA LYS A 125 -8.56 -12.01 5.80
C LYS A 125 -7.76 -13.29 5.64
N SER A 126 -6.82 -13.49 6.57
CA SER A 126 -5.96 -14.66 6.69
C SER A 126 -5.02 -14.89 5.50
N TYR A 127 -4.84 -13.88 4.65
CA TYR A 127 -3.75 -13.87 3.67
C TYR A 127 -2.45 -13.40 4.32
N ASN A 128 -1.36 -13.89 3.76
CA ASN A 128 -0.02 -13.40 4.07
C ASN A 128 0.54 -12.73 2.82
N VAL A 129 1.27 -11.63 3.02
CA VAL A 129 2.02 -10.96 1.96
C VAL A 129 3.51 -11.00 2.21
N SER A 130 4.28 -10.94 1.14
CA SER A 130 5.73 -10.76 1.21
C SER A 130 6.03 -9.28 1.46
N THR A 131 6.54 -8.97 2.64
CA THR A 131 6.84 -7.61 3.07
C THR A 131 8.32 -7.31 2.91
N ILE A 132 8.63 -6.14 2.37
CA ILE A 132 9.92 -5.47 2.55
C ILE A 132 9.63 -4.21 3.36
N ALA A 133 10.14 -4.13 4.59
CA ALA A 133 10.03 -2.97 5.45
C ALA A 133 11.41 -2.34 5.64
N ILE A 134 11.47 -1.01 5.55
CA ILE A 134 12.70 -0.23 5.68
C ILE A 134 12.40 1.00 6.54
N GLU A 135 13.10 1.14 7.65
CA GLU A 135 13.14 2.35 8.45
C GLU A 135 14.37 3.16 8.03
N VAL A 136 14.14 4.41 7.61
CA VAL A 136 15.18 5.31 7.10
C VAL A 136 15.23 6.57 7.96
N PRO A 137 16.42 7.02 8.42
CA PRO A 137 16.53 8.31 9.10
C PRO A 137 16.04 9.47 8.25
N ILE A 138 15.34 10.44 8.84
CA ILE A 138 14.76 11.59 8.12
C ILE A 138 15.84 12.36 7.34
N GLN A 139 17.00 12.59 7.94
CA GLN A 139 18.12 13.28 7.30
C GLN A 139 18.69 12.56 6.06
N ASP A 140 18.38 11.28 5.85
CA ASP A 140 18.75 10.57 4.63
C ASP A 140 17.75 10.76 3.49
N LEU A 141 16.55 11.25 3.80
CA LEU A 141 15.45 11.48 2.85
C LEU A 141 15.34 12.94 2.41
N THR A 142 15.66 13.89 3.30
CA THR A 142 15.50 15.32 3.01
C THR A 142 16.62 15.84 2.12
N ARG A 143 16.28 16.81 1.27
CA ARG A 143 17.22 17.46 0.34
C ARG A 143 18.37 18.19 1.07
N THR A 144 18.10 18.69 2.27
CA THR A 144 19.01 19.43 3.14
C THR A 144 19.89 18.54 4.00
N GLN A 145 19.62 17.23 4.02
CA GLN A 145 20.27 16.26 4.90
C GLN A 145 20.12 16.59 6.40
N ALA A 146 18.98 17.18 6.76
CA ALA A 146 18.62 17.54 8.12
C ALA A 146 17.15 17.21 8.41
N VAL A 147 16.79 17.11 9.68
CA VAL A 147 15.38 17.06 10.07
C VAL A 147 14.77 18.45 9.81
N PRO A 148 13.64 18.57 9.08
CA PRO A 148 13.07 19.87 8.77
C PRO A 148 12.61 20.58 10.06
N SER A 149 12.67 21.91 10.06
CA SER A 149 12.36 22.73 11.25
C SER A 149 10.87 22.76 11.60
N GLY A 150 9.99 22.36 10.68
CA GLY A 150 8.56 22.25 10.92
C GLY A 150 7.78 21.83 9.66
N PRO A 151 6.46 21.59 9.80
CA PRO A 151 5.63 21.06 8.71
C PRO A 151 5.61 21.91 7.44
N THR A 152 5.80 23.23 7.53
CA THR A 152 5.78 24.14 6.38
C THR A 152 7.17 24.49 5.86
N ALA A 153 8.23 23.87 6.37
CA ALA A 153 9.57 24.04 5.85
C ALA A 153 9.67 23.53 4.39
N SER A 154 10.46 24.21 3.56
CA SER A 154 10.56 23.92 2.11
C SER A 154 11.12 22.52 1.77
N ASP A 155 11.69 21.82 2.75
CA ASP A 155 12.28 20.50 2.68
C ASP A 155 11.51 19.45 3.50
N ALA A 156 10.32 19.80 4.02
CA ALA A 156 9.52 18.93 4.87
C ALA A 156 8.77 17.82 4.11
N VAL A 157 8.43 18.03 2.85
CA VAL A 157 7.64 17.09 2.06
C VAL A 157 8.53 16.33 1.08
N ILE A 158 8.40 15.00 1.07
CA ILE A 158 8.99 14.11 0.08
C ILE A 158 7.89 13.42 -0.74
N GLY A 159 8.19 13.11 -2.01
CA GLY A 159 7.36 12.26 -2.85
C GLY A 159 7.95 10.85 -2.93
N VAL A 160 7.12 9.83 -2.74
CA VAL A 160 7.51 8.42 -2.77
C VAL A 160 6.66 7.67 -3.78
N TRP A 161 7.28 6.80 -4.58
CA TRP A 161 6.59 5.83 -5.40
C TRP A 161 7.44 4.56 -5.52
N ALA A 162 6.78 3.45 -5.80
CA ALA A 162 7.42 2.18 -6.09
C ALA A 162 7.32 1.86 -7.58
N THR A 163 8.29 1.10 -8.09
CA THR A 163 8.28 0.57 -9.46
C THR A 163 8.60 -0.90 -9.44
N ALA A 164 7.92 -1.69 -10.27
CA ALA A 164 8.37 -3.02 -10.63
C ALA A 164 9.00 -2.97 -12.03
N SER A 165 10.15 -3.61 -12.18
CA SER A 165 10.87 -3.69 -13.45
C SER A 165 11.16 -5.14 -13.82
N ARG A 166 11.17 -5.42 -15.11
CA ARG A 166 11.57 -6.72 -15.68
C ARG A 166 12.66 -6.51 -16.71
N ARG A 167 13.51 -7.50 -16.89
CA ARG A 167 14.45 -7.54 -18.02
C ARG A 167 13.66 -7.67 -19.32
N THR A 168 14.09 -7.00 -20.39
CA THR A 168 13.38 -6.94 -21.67
C THR A 168 13.22 -8.29 -22.36
N THR A 169 14.10 -9.25 -22.08
CA THR A 169 14.05 -10.59 -22.66
C THR A 169 13.94 -11.65 -21.56
N ARG A 170 13.02 -12.61 -21.74
CA ARG A 170 12.87 -13.82 -20.93
C ARG A 170 12.94 -15.02 -21.86
N VAL A 171 13.91 -15.92 -21.66
CA VAL A 171 14.03 -17.17 -22.40
C VAL A 171 13.60 -18.31 -21.48
N LEU A 172 12.67 -19.14 -21.96
CA LEU A 172 12.21 -20.34 -21.27
C LEU A 172 12.92 -21.55 -21.86
N GLY A 173 13.53 -22.35 -21.00
CA GLY A 173 14.07 -23.67 -21.31
C GLY A 173 13.30 -24.76 -20.57
N THR A 174 13.62 -26.03 -20.83
CA THR A 174 13.03 -27.16 -20.10
C THR A 174 13.43 -27.08 -18.61
N GLY A 175 12.49 -26.65 -17.76
CA GLY A 175 12.71 -26.50 -16.33
C GLY A 175 13.62 -25.31 -15.93
N THR A 176 14.00 -24.44 -16.87
CA THR A 176 14.87 -23.30 -16.61
C THR A 176 14.31 -22.01 -17.21
N GLN A 177 14.75 -20.88 -16.66
CA GLN A 177 14.44 -19.56 -17.16
C GLN A 177 15.69 -18.68 -17.04
N SER A 178 16.00 -17.94 -18.09
CA SER A 178 16.99 -16.86 -18.05
C SER A 178 16.36 -15.53 -18.45
N THR A 179 16.95 -14.43 -18.01
CA THR A 179 16.49 -13.08 -18.33
C THR A 179 17.68 -12.19 -18.66
N GLU A 180 17.58 -11.39 -19.73
CA GLU A 180 18.66 -10.54 -20.24
C GLU A 180 18.15 -9.20 -20.81
N GLY A 181 19.08 -8.32 -21.19
CA GLY A 181 18.75 -7.00 -21.72
C GLY A 181 18.55 -5.93 -20.64
N ALA A 182 17.99 -4.78 -21.00
CA ALA A 182 17.79 -3.66 -20.07
C ALA A 182 16.67 -3.95 -19.06
N TRP A 183 16.65 -3.23 -17.94
CA TRP A 183 15.49 -3.21 -17.05
C TRP A 183 14.45 -2.25 -17.61
N GLN A 184 13.23 -2.73 -17.80
CA GLN A 184 12.08 -1.96 -18.22
C GLN A 184 11.08 -1.88 -17.07
N GLN A 185 10.62 -0.68 -16.73
CA GLN A 185 9.52 -0.49 -15.80
C GLN A 185 8.24 -1.06 -16.44
N VAL A 186 7.53 -1.90 -15.69
CA VAL A 186 6.28 -2.55 -16.12
C VAL A 186 5.10 -2.24 -15.20
N SER A 187 5.38 -1.64 -14.04
CA SER A 187 4.36 -1.15 -13.11
C SER A 187 4.97 -0.11 -12.19
N ARG A 188 4.12 0.80 -11.72
CA ARG A 188 4.43 1.76 -10.66
C ARG A 188 3.19 2.06 -9.83
N LEU A 189 3.42 2.54 -8.62
CA LEU A 189 2.36 3.07 -7.76
C LEU A 189 2.95 4.06 -6.75
N GLY A 190 2.32 5.22 -6.62
CA GLY A 190 2.50 6.16 -5.52
C GLY A 190 1.37 6.00 -4.50
N ASN A 191 0.29 6.73 -4.72
CA ASN A 191 -0.96 6.69 -3.97
C ASN A 191 -1.71 5.38 -4.24
N PRO A 192 -2.25 4.76 -3.19
CA PRO A 192 -3.13 3.61 -3.33
C PRO A 192 -4.33 3.92 -4.23
N LEU A 193 -4.77 2.91 -4.98
CA LEU A 193 -6.00 2.91 -5.76
C LEU A 193 -6.01 3.83 -7.00
N VAL A 194 -5.02 4.71 -7.21
CA VAL A 194 -5.01 5.56 -8.41
C VAL A 194 -4.95 4.72 -9.70
N ASN A 195 -4.04 3.75 -9.78
CA ASN A 195 -3.96 2.85 -10.92
C ASN A 195 -5.20 1.94 -11.05
N GLU A 196 -5.82 1.58 -9.93
CA GLU A 196 -6.92 0.63 -9.86
C GLU A 196 -8.25 1.27 -10.29
N VAL A 197 -8.60 2.44 -9.73
CA VAL A 197 -9.94 3.05 -9.83
C VAL A 197 -9.98 4.46 -10.43
N VAL A 198 -8.83 5.11 -10.64
CA VAL A 198 -8.77 6.44 -11.28
C VAL A 198 -8.35 6.32 -12.74
N ILE A 199 -7.26 5.59 -13.02
CA ILE A 199 -6.72 5.47 -14.37
C ILE A 199 -7.58 4.53 -15.23
N PRO A 200 -8.12 4.99 -16.38
CA PRO A 200 -8.89 4.15 -17.30
C PRO A 200 -8.08 2.96 -17.81
N LEU A 201 -8.75 1.83 -18.05
CA LEU A 201 -8.11 0.59 -18.51
C LEU A 201 -7.20 0.79 -19.73
N SER A 202 -7.65 1.53 -20.74
CA SER A 202 -6.88 1.84 -21.96
C SER A 202 -5.57 2.59 -21.73
N LEU A 203 -5.36 3.16 -20.55
CA LEU A 203 -4.16 3.92 -20.18
C LEU A 203 -3.28 3.20 -19.18
N LYS A 204 -3.73 2.08 -18.58
CA LYS A 204 -3.00 1.44 -17.48
C LYS A 204 -1.60 1.01 -17.89
N ASP A 205 -1.41 0.45 -19.09
CA ASP A 205 -0.06 0.05 -19.56
C ASP A 205 0.88 1.26 -19.69
N THR A 206 0.41 2.35 -20.33
CA THR A 206 1.17 3.58 -20.47
C THR A 206 1.48 4.19 -19.10
N PHE A 207 0.47 4.32 -18.23
CA PHE A 207 0.63 4.82 -16.87
C PHE A 207 1.68 4.01 -16.11
N ASN A 208 1.61 2.68 -16.17
CA ASN A 208 2.54 1.77 -15.51
C ASN A 208 3.98 1.84 -16.07
N ALA A 209 4.15 2.22 -17.34
CA ALA A 209 5.45 2.27 -18.01
C ALA A 209 6.21 3.62 -17.88
N ILE A 210 5.51 4.72 -17.56
CA ILE A 210 6.10 6.06 -17.47
C ILE A 210 6.43 6.45 -16.01
N PRO A 211 7.39 7.37 -15.76
CA PRO A 211 7.62 7.92 -14.43
C PRO A 211 6.51 8.93 -14.04
N PRO A 212 6.19 9.10 -12.75
CA PRO A 212 5.17 10.07 -12.33
C PRO A 212 5.51 11.53 -12.71
N SER A 213 6.79 11.81 -12.99
CA SER A 213 7.27 13.14 -13.39
C SER A 213 6.62 13.66 -14.68
N VAL A 214 6.01 12.78 -15.48
CA VAL A 214 5.34 13.16 -16.74
C VAL A 214 3.82 13.01 -16.67
N ASP A 215 3.23 12.68 -15.52
CA ASP A 215 1.77 12.48 -15.41
C ASP A 215 0.97 13.70 -15.89
N GLY A 216 1.39 14.90 -15.45
CA GLY A 216 0.77 16.16 -15.87
C GLY A 216 0.89 16.49 -17.36
N THR A 217 1.73 15.79 -18.13
CA THR A 217 1.87 16.01 -19.58
C THR A 217 0.97 15.09 -20.41
N VAL A 218 0.28 14.12 -19.78
CA VAL A 218 -0.63 13.18 -20.46
C VAL A 218 -2.07 13.65 -20.22
N PRO A 219 -2.73 14.31 -21.20
CA PRO A 219 -4.03 14.94 -20.97
C PRO A 219 -5.11 13.99 -20.46
N ARG A 220 -5.10 12.73 -20.91
CA ARG A 220 -6.08 11.73 -20.45
C ARG A 220 -5.83 11.26 -19.01
N VAL A 221 -4.59 11.30 -18.51
CA VAL A 221 -4.29 11.01 -17.09
C VAL A 221 -4.76 12.17 -16.23
N VAL A 222 -4.52 13.42 -16.67
CA VAL A 222 -5.03 14.62 -15.99
C VAL A 222 -6.57 14.58 -15.95
N GLN A 223 -7.22 14.28 -17.08
CA GLN A 223 -8.67 14.17 -17.18
C GLN A 223 -9.24 13.12 -16.21
N ALA A 224 -8.60 11.95 -16.11
CA ALA A 224 -9.02 10.88 -15.20
C ALA A 224 -9.06 11.30 -13.72
N VAL A 225 -8.21 12.25 -13.32
CA VAL A 225 -8.21 12.82 -11.96
C VAL A 225 -9.22 13.96 -11.82
N THR A 226 -9.32 14.83 -12.83
CA THR A 226 -10.18 16.03 -12.76
C THR A 226 -11.66 15.77 -13.06
N ASP A 227 -11.98 14.67 -13.74
CA ASP A 227 -13.33 14.19 -14.05
C ASP A 227 -13.36 12.65 -13.91
N PRO A 228 -13.27 12.13 -12.69
CA PRO A 228 -13.13 10.69 -12.46
C PRO A 228 -14.42 9.95 -12.79
N GLU A 229 -14.30 8.92 -13.63
CA GLU A 229 -15.41 8.03 -13.99
C GLU A 229 -16.06 7.40 -12.75
N LEU A 230 -15.27 7.01 -11.75
CA LEU A 230 -15.78 6.46 -10.50
C LEU A 230 -16.76 7.41 -9.80
N ALA A 231 -16.54 8.72 -9.80
CA ALA A 231 -17.50 9.66 -9.19
C ALA A 231 -18.85 9.63 -9.93
N ARG A 232 -18.82 9.61 -11.26
CA ARG A 232 -20.03 9.52 -12.10
C ARG A 232 -20.75 8.20 -11.87
N LEU A 233 -20.01 7.09 -11.76
CA LEU A 233 -20.58 5.78 -11.43
C LEU A 233 -21.22 5.77 -10.05
N LEU A 234 -20.58 6.35 -9.03
CA LEU A 234 -21.15 6.49 -7.69
C LEU A 234 -22.46 7.31 -7.73
N GLN A 235 -22.48 8.42 -8.48
CA GLN A 235 -23.69 9.21 -8.69
C GLN A 235 -24.81 8.38 -9.33
N ALA A 236 -24.53 7.64 -10.41
CA ALA A 236 -25.56 6.85 -11.10
C ALA A 236 -26.06 5.66 -10.28
N VAL A 237 -25.16 4.95 -9.59
CA VAL A 237 -25.49 3.75 -8.82
C VAL A 237 -26.20 4.09 -7.51
N PHE A 238 -25.76 5.13 -6.80
CA PHE A 238 -26.25 5.48 -5.46
C PHE A 238 -27.15 6.73 -5.43
N GLY A 239 -27.34 7.41 -6.56
CA GLY A 239 -28.17 8.62 -6.63
C GLY A 239 -27.59 9.80 -5.84
N ILE A 240 -26.27 9.84 -5.64
CA ILE A 240 -25.61 10.86 -4.82
C ILE A 240 -25.22 12.10 -5.63
N THR A 241 -25.23 13.26 -4.97
CA THR A 241 -24.69 14.49 -5.56
C THR A 241 -23.17 14.48 -5.44
N ILE A 242 -22.46 14.62 -6.56
CA ILE A 242 -21.00 14.75 -6.58
C ILE A 242 -20.58 16.18 -6.97
N PRO A 243 -19.39 16.66 -6.55
CA PRO A 243 -18.87 17.94 -7.02
C PRO A 243 -18.67 17.92 -8.55
N PRO A 244 -18.97 19.02 -9.26
CA PRO A 244 -18.74 19.09 -10.70
C PRO A 244 -17.24 19.12 -11.03
N PRO A 245 -16.82 18.63 -12.21
CA PRO A 245 -15.47 18.85 -12.70
C PRO A 245 -15.23 20.35 -13.00
N PRO A 246 -13.98 20.84 -12.94
CA PRO A 246 -12.76 20.09 -12.59
C PRO A 246 -12.62 19.84 -11.08
N ARG A 247 -12.31 18.60 -10.71
CA ARG A 247 -12.09 18.12 -9.33
C ARG A 247 -10.70 18.50 -8.79
N ASN A 248 -10.49 19.80 -8.56
CA ASN A 248 -9.23 20.34 -8.03
C ASN A 248 -8.89 19.81 -6.62
N ASP A 249 -9.89 19.41 -5.84
CA ASP A 249 -9.71 18.73 -4.56
C ASP A 249 -8.99 17.37 -4.74
N LEU A 250 -9.35 16.60 -5.76
CA LEU A 250 -8.69 15.33 -6.08
C LEU A 250 -7.28 15.54 -6.64
N VAL A 251 -7.06 16.61 -7.41
CA VAL A 251 -5.71 17.01 -7.83
C VAL A 251 -4.83 17.29 -6.61
N GLN A 252 -5.34 18.00 -5.60
CA GLN A 252 -4.60 18.24 -4.37
C GLN A 252 -4.32 16.94 -3.59
N ILE A 253 -5.30 16.03 -3.50
CA ILE A 253 -5.16 14.79 -2.73
C ILE A 253 -4.21 13.80 -3.43
N PHE A 254 -4.37 13.56 -4.74
CA PHE A 254 -3.67 12.49 -5.46
C PHE A 254 -2.49 12.95 -6.32
N ALA A 255 -2.38 14.24 -6.67
CA ALA A 255 -1.44 14.67 -7.70
C ALA A 255 -0.46 15.79 -7.30
N THR A 256 -0.86 16.82 -6.54
CA THR A 256 0.07 17.93 -6.17
C THR A 256 0.43 17.93 -4.68
N GLY A 257 -0.42 17.34 -3.85
CA GLY A 257 -0.40 17.52 -2.41
C GLY A 257 -1.26 18.70 -1.98
N ILE A 258 -1.64 18.70 -0.69
CA ILE A 258 -2.52 19.69 -0.08
C ILE A 258 -1.65 20.87 0.39
N PRO A 259 -1.81 22.08 -0.15
CA PRO A 259 -1.09 23.26 0.33
C PRO A 259 -1.65 23.71 1.68
N VAL A 260 -0.91 24.59 2.37
CA VAL A 260 -1.43 25.29 3.54
C VAL A 260 -2.74 26.00 3.17
N ASN A 261 -3.81 25.72 3.89
CA ASN A 261 -5.14 26.24 3.61
C ASN A 261 -6.00 26.31 4.88
N ALA A 262 -7.21 26.86 4.77
CA ALA A 262 -8.13 27.03 5.89
C ALA A 262 -8.72 25.72 6.44
N VAL A 263 -8.78 24.66 5.63
CA VAL A 263 -9.31 23.34 6.02
C VAL A 263 -8.35 22.63 6.97
N THR A 264 -7.06 22.63 6.64
CA THR A 264 -6.02 21.92 7.42
C THR A 264 -5.25 22.82 8.39
N GLY A 265 -5.43 24.14 8.28
CA GLY A 265 -4.74 25.12 9.10
C GLY A 265 -3.29 25.41 8.67
N PRO A 266 -2.59 26.29 9.41
CA PRO A 266 -1.28 26.82 9.01
C PRO A 266 -0.12 25.82 9.19
N ASN A 267 -0.32 24.73 9.93
CA ASN A 267 0.73 23.79 10.33
C ASN A 267 0.63 22.43 9.62
N TYR A 268 0.03 22.41 8.43
CA TYR A 268 -0.11 21.21 7.61
C TYR A 268 0.12 21.53 6.14
N THR A 269 0.92 20.69 5.48
CA THR A 269 1.03 20.65 4.03
C THR A 269 1.58 19.29 3.59
N THR A 270 1.06 18.78 2.49
CA THR A 270 1.71 17.71 1.71
C THR A 270 2.09 18.19 0.32
N PHE A 271 1.95 19.49 0.04
CA PHE A 271 2.28 20.09 -1.25
C PHE A 271 3.78 20.01 -1.54
N LEU A 272 4.11 19.52 -2.74
CA LEU A 272 5.48 19.57 -3.25
C LEU A 272 5.71 20.89 -4.00
N SER A 273 6.82 21.54 -3.69
CA SER A 273 7.13 22.90 -4.16
C SER A 273 7.48 23.02 -5.65
N ASP A 274 7.54 21.91 -6.39
CA ASP A 274 7.73 21.92 -7.84
C ASP A 274 6.45 22.31 -8.61
N GLY A 275 5.28 22.25 -7.96
CA GLY A 275 4.00 22.66 -8.54
C GLY A 275 3.53 21.78 -9.71
N VAL A 276 4.19 20.65 -9.95
CA VAL A 276 3.85 19.74 -11.04
C VAL A 276 2.99 18.59 -10.51
N ALA A 277 1.95 18.25 -11.26
CA ALA A 277 1.09 17.11 -10.94
C ALA A 277 1.85 15.80 -11.17
N HIS A 278 2.01 15.04 -10.09
CA HIS A 278 2.73 13.78 -10.02
C HIS A 278 1.97 12.80 -9.12
N GLU A 279 1.75 11.58 -9.59
CA GLU A 279 1.20 10.50 -8.78
C GLU A 279 2.29 9.97 -7.81
N PHE A 280 2.46 10.69 -6.70
CA PHE A 280 3.36 10.35 -5.59
C PHE A 280 2.58 10.19 -4.30
N LEU A 281 2.96 9.20 -3.49
CA LEU A 281 2.62 9.18 -2.07
C LEU A 281 3.49 10.22 -1.36
N ARG A 282 2.87 11.31 -0.94
CA ARG A 282 3.57 12.45 -0.33
C ARG A 282 3.62 12.28 1.18
N LEU A 283 4.81 12.44 1.77
CA LEU A 283 4.99 12.39 3.21
C LEU A 283 5.66 13.67 3.70
N ASN A 284 5.02 14.35 4.65
CA ASN A 284 5.62 15.41 5.42
C ASN A 284 6.37 14.80 6.61
N VAL A 285 7.70 14.73 6.50
CA VAL A 285 8.56 14.10 7.51
C VAL A 285 8.76 14.95 8.76
N ALA A 286 8.20 16.16 8.81
CA ALA A 286 8.21 17.03 9.98
C ALA A 286 6.93 16.93 10.82
N ILE A 287 5.88 16.27 10.31
CA ILE A 287 4.69 15.92 11.09
C ILE A 287 5.00 14.66 11.90
N ALA A 288 4.87 14.74 13.22
CA ALA A 288 5.13 13.60 14.10
C ALA A 288 4.13 12.46 13.85
N PRO A 289 4.56 11.19 13.85
CA PRO A 289 3.64 10.06 13.75
C PRO A 289 2.67 10.00 14.93
N THR A 290 1.38 9.82 14.66
CA THR A 290 0.39 9.50 15.69
C THR A 290 0.67 8.11 16.26
N ALA A 291 0.71 8.01 17.60
CA ALA A 291 0.90 6.74 18.30
C ALA A 291 -0.17 5.72 17.88
N ILE A 292 0.19 4.45 17.71
CA ILE A 292 -0.68 3.40 17.14
C ILE A 292 -2.06 3.36 17.80
N ALA A 293 -2.11 3.41 19.14
CA ALA A 293 -3.36 3.35 19.90
C ALA A 293 -4.29 4.58 19.69
N SER A 294 -3.78 5.65 19.10
CA SER A 294 -4.50 6.90 18.84
C SER A 294 -4.67 7.18 17.35
N GLN A 295 -4.22 6.28 16.47
CA GLN A 295 -4.39 6.45 15.03
C GLN A 295 -5.88 6.38 14.67
N ASN A 296 -6.31 7.28 13.79
CA ASN A 296 -7.62 7.19 13.16
C ASN A 296 -7.47 6.54 11.78
N ARG A 297 -8.26 5.49 11.50
CA ARG A 297 -8.21 4.78 10.22
C ARG A 297 -8.51 5.69 9.03
N LEU A 298 -9.28 6.76 9.25
CA LEU A 298 -9.64 7.75 8.23
C LEU A 298 -8.57 8.84 8.03
N GLY A 299 -7.42 8.74 8.69
CA GLY A 299 -6.32 9.70 8.56
C GLY A 299 -6.77 11.14 8.72
N LEU A 300 -6.42 12.00 7.76
CA LEU A 300 -6.77 13.41 7.79
C LEU A 300 -8.29 13.65 7.87
N LEU A 301 -9.11 12.82 7.23
CA LEU A 301 -10.58 12.94 7.31
C LEU A 301 -11.11 12.65 8.72
N GLY A 302 -10.38 11.83 9.49
CA GLY A 302 -10.65 11.54 10.89
C GLY A 302 -10.02 12.53 11.87
N GLY A 303 -9.44 13.63 11.39
CA GLY A 303 -8.72 14.63 12.21
C GLY A 303 -7.28 14.24 12.57
N ASP A 304 -6.76 13.15 12.01
CA ASP A 304 -5.41 12.65 12.28
C ASP A 304 -4.45 13.07 11.16
N VAL A 305 -3.76 14.20 11.36
CA VAL A 305 -2.88 14.83 10.37
C VAL A 305 -1.64 14.00 10.00
N ALA A 306 -1.33 12.94 10.75
CA ALA A 306 -0.24 12.04 10.44
C ALA A 306 -0.67 10.85 9.55
N GLY A 307 -1.97 10.73 9.24
CA GLY A 307 -2.50 9.71 8.34
C GLY A 307 -2.69 10.20 6.91
N PHE A 308 -3.08 9.27 6.04
CA PHE A 308 -3.34 9.53 4.63
C PHE A 308 -4.21 10.79 4.41
N PRO A 309 -3.86 11.68 3.45
CA PRO A 309 -2.80 11.55 2.43
C PRO A 309 -1.41 12.06 2.85
N ASN A 310 -1.13 12.23 4.16
CA ASN A 310 0.24 12.48 4.65
C ASN A 310 0.98 11.15 4.85
N GLY A 311 1.54 10.64 3.77
CA GLY A 311 2.00 9.26 3.65
C GLY A 311 0.81 8.31 3.65
N ARG A 312 1.09 7.02 3.83
CA ARG A 312 0.08 6.01 4.15
C ARG A 312 0.63 5.18 5.29
N ARG A 313 -0.05 5.19 6.43
CA ARG A 313 0.21 4.23 7.50
C ARG A 313 -0.51 2.94 7.16
N VAL A 314 0.06 1.82 7.60
CA VAL A 314 -0.54 0.50 7.40
C VAL A 314 -1.98 0.45 7.92
N PHE A 315 -2.28 1.17 9.00
CA PHE A 315 -3.61 1.27 9.61
C PHE A 315 -4.63 2.08 8.81
N ASP A 316 -4.19 2.96 7.91
CA ASP A 316 -5.08 3.86 7.19
C ASP A 316 -5.98 3.07 6.22
N ASP A 317 -7.28 3.27 6.35
CA ASP A 317 -8.34 2.72 5.50
C ASP A 317 -8.47 3.54 4.22
N VAL A 318 -7.52 3.33 3.33
CA VAL A 318 -7.42 4.12 2.10
C VAL A 318 -8.57 3.85 1.13
N THR A 319 -9.26 2.71 1.25
CA THR A 319 -10.46 2.41 0.46
C THR A 319 -11.60 3.35 0.85
N ASP A 320 -11.92 3.43 2.14
CA ASP A 320 -12.92 4.37 2.65
C ASP A 320 -12.54 5.83 2.35
N ILE A 321 -11.29 6.21 2.59
CA ILE A 321 -10.82 7.58 2.36
C ILE A 321 -10.94 7.94 0.87
N ALA A 322 -10.53 7.05 -0.04
CA ALA A 322 -10.61 7.28 -1.49
C ALA A 322 -12.06 7.34 -1.98
N LEU A 323 -12.94 6.45 -1.50
CA LEU A 323 -14.37 6.49 -1.83
C LEU A 323 -15.01 7.83 -1.44
N ARG A 324 -14.74 8.31 -0.22
CA ARG A 324 -15.22 9.62 0.25
C ARG A 324 -14.61 10.76 -0.56
N ALA A 325 -13.32 10.73 -0.86
CA ALA A 325 -12.67 11.73 -1.69
C ALA A 325 -13.34 11.83 -3.07
N VAL A 326 -13.46 10.70 -3.78
CA VAL A 326 -14.04 10.66 -5.12
C VAL A 326 -15.51 11.07 -5.13
N ALA A 327 -16.29 10.69 -4.12
CA ALA A 327 -17.67 11.15 -3.98
C ALA A 327 -17.81 12.64 -3.56
N GLY A 328 -16.74 13.31 -3.15
CA GLY A 328 -16.83 14.67 -2.60
C GLY A 328 -17.39 14.69 -1.17
N GLY A 329 -17.21 13.61 -0.43
CA GLY A 329 -17.50 13.48 0.99
C GLY A 329 -16.35 13.97 1.88
N THR A 330 -15.73 15.10 1.53
CA THR A 330 -14.55 15.62 2.25
C THR A 330 -14.72 17.09 2.63
N PRO A 331 -13.99 17.58 3.65
CA PRO A 331 -13.96 19.00 3.97
C PRO A 331 -13.52 19.92 2.82
N PHE A 332 -12.84 19.41 1.79
CA PHE A 332 -12.46 20.15 0.59
C PHE A 332 -13.62 20.39 -0.39
N THR A 333 -14.75 19.73 -0.17
CA THR A 333 -15.98 19.81 -0.98
C THR A 333 -17.20 20.03 -0.08
N PRO A 334 -17.29 21.16 0.65
CA PRO A 334 -18.25 21.33 1.74
C PRO A 334 -19.72 21.13 1.34
N ALA A 335 -20.09 21.48 0.11
CA ALA A 335 -21.45 21.36 -0.40
C ALA A 335 -21.93 19.90 -0.54
N THR A 336 -21.00 18.96 -0.76
CA THR A 336 -21.29 17.53 -0.93
C THR A 336 -20.76 16.70 0.23
N ASN A 337 -20.13 17.32 1.24
CA ASN A 337 -19.63 16.68 2.44
C ASN A 337 -20.74 16.32 3.44
N ILE A 338 -21.78 15.66 2.93
CA ILE A 338 -22.99 15.25 3.64
C ILE A 338 -23.23 13.76 3.41
N SER A 339 -24.17 13.18 4.15
CA SER A 339 -24.54 11.77 3.95
C SER A 339 -25.20 11.58 2.58
N PRO A 340 -24.90 10.50 1.85
CA PRO A 340 -24.01 9.40 2.24
C PRO A 340 -22.53 9.61 1.86
N ASN A 341 -22.17 10.64 1.09
CA ASN A 341 -20.82 10.84 0.55
C ASN A 341 -19.74 10.81 1.63
N ASN A 342 -19.97 11.46 2.78
CA ASN A 342 -19.04 11.52 3.90
C ASN A 342 -19.01 10.26 4.78
N MET A 343 -19.88 9.29 4.48
CA MET A 343 -20.01 8.01 5.16
C MET A 343 -19.64 6.82 4.26
N LEU A 344 -19.31 7.04 2.98
CA LEU A 344 -18.98 5.96 2.07
C LEU A 344 -17.81 5.13 2.59
N GLY A 345 -17.91 3.83 2.36
CA GLY A 345 -16.92 2.84 2.69
C GLY A 345 -17.28 1.49 2.13
N ASP A 346 -16.34 0.55 2.19
CA ASP A 346 -16.52 -0.83 1.69
C ASP A 346 -17.10 -1.78 2.75
N GLY A 347 -17.35 -1.27 3.95
CA GLY A 347 -17.91 -2.04 5.06
C GLY A 347 -16.87 -2.85 5.85
N VAL A 348 -15.57 -2.65 5.60
CA VAL A 348 -14.46 -3.27 6.34
C VAL A 348 -13.60 -2.18 6.96
N SER A 349 -13.52 -2.14 8.29
CA SER A 349 -12.87 -1.04 9.01
C SER A 349 -11.73 -1.46 9.95
N PHE A 350 -11.37 -2.74 9.94
CA PHE A 350 -10.30 -3.29 10.76
C PHE A 350 -9.80 -4.62 10.18
N ASN A 351 -8.58 -4.97 10.56
CA ASN A 351 -8.00 -6.28 10.31
C ASN A 351 -8.42 -7.29 11.41
N PRO A 352 -9.12 -8.38 11.09
CA PRO A 352 -9.65 -9.30 12.09
C PRO A 352 -8.58 -10.16 12.79
N GLU A 353 -7.38 -10.30 12.22
CA GLU A 353 -6.25 -11.00 12.82
C GLU A 353 -5.68 -10.26 14.03
N GLY A 354 -5.88 -8.94 14.11
CA GLY A 354 -5.59 -8.15 15.30
C GLY A 354 -4.97 -6.77 15.04
N PRO A 355 -4.57 -6.06 16.12
CA PRO A 355 -3.93 -4.76 16.01
C PRO A 355 -2.49 -4.86 15.51
N LEU A 356 -1.98 -3.78 14.92
CA LEU A 356 -0.55 -3.65 14.58
C LEU A 356 0.35 -3.86 15.81
N LEU A 357 1.56 -4.38 15.56
CA LEU A 357 2.62 -4.44 16.54
C LEU A 357 3.09 -3.02 16.91
N THR A 358 3.45 -2.82 18.16
CA THR A 358 4.04 -1.55 18.66
C THR A 358 5.51 -1.35 18.32
N ARG A 359 6.05 -2.20 17.43
CA ARG A 359 7.47 -2.25 17.06
C ARG A 359 7.61 -2.60 15.59
N PHE A 360 8.69 -2.14 14.97
CA PHE A 360 9.05 -2.47 13.60
C PHE A 360 9.08 -4.00 13.37
N PRO A 361 8.50 -4.53 12.28
CA PRO A 361 7.96 -3.84 11.09
C PRO A 361 6.48 -3.45 11.18
N TYR A 362 5.90 -3.38 12.38
CA TYR A 362 4.52 -3.00 12.71
C TYR A 362 3.43 -3.98 12.25
N LEU A 363 3.62 -4.70 11.16
CA LEU A 363 2.71 -5.75 10.71
C LEU A 363 2.74 -6.98 11.63
N LEU A 364 1.58 -7.62 11.79
CA LEU A 364 1.44 -8.86 12.56
C LEU A 364 2.28 -10.01 11.97
N PRO A 365 2.68 -10.99 12.80
CA PRO A 365 3.28 -12.23 12.31
C PRO A 365 2.34 -12.89 11.28
N PRO A 366 2.90 -13.57 10.26
CA PRO A 366 2.08 -14.22 9.24
C PRO A 366 1.20 -15.31 9.84
N ASN A 367 0.00 -15.45 9.30
CA ASN A 367 -0.94 -16.54 9.56
C ASN A 367 -0.29 -17.90 9.32
N GLN A 368 -0.66 -18.90 10.12
CA GLN A 368 -0.14 -20.26 9.99
C GLN A 368 -0.68 -20.93 8.71
N GLY A 369 0.21 -21.55 7.94
CA GLY A 369 -0.15 -22.20 6.68
C GLY A 369 -0.89 -23.54 6.83
N ASN A 370 -0.83 -24.17 8.01
CA ASN A 370 -1.48 -25.47 8.26
C ASN A 370 -2.92 -25.37 8.78
N GLN A 371 -3.48 -24.16 8.88
CA GLN A 371 -4.88 -23.96 9.25
C GLN A 371 -5.72 -23.70 8.01
N PRO A 372 -6.92 -24.30 7.88
CA PRO A 372 -7.87 -23.90 6.86
C PRO A 372 -8.16 -22.41 6.99
N ARG A 373 -8.19 -21.70 5.85
CA ARG A 373 -8.65 -20.31 5.86
C ARG A 373 -10.13 -20.33 6.23
N PRO A 374 -10.55 -19.62 7.29
CA PRO A 374 -11.97 -19.50 7.58
C PRO A 374 -12.67 -18.85 6.38
N SER A 375 -13.89 -19.29 6.07
CA SER A 375 -14.72 -18.58 5.11
C SER A 375 -14.86 -17.12 5.55
N SER A 376 -14.76 -16.19 4.61
CA SER A 376 -14.91 -14.76 4.87
C SER A 376 -16.39 -14.46 5.18
N THR A 377 -16.77 -14.51 6.47
CA THR A 377 -18.13 -14.21 6.94
C THR A 377 -18.31 -12.69 7.12
N PRO A 378 -19.49 -12.11 6.80
CA PRO A 378 -19.75 -10.68 6.96
C PRO A 378 -19.52 -10.20 8.40
N THR A 379 -19.04 -8.96 8.56
CA THR A 379 -18.64 -8.39 9.86
C THR A 379 -19.79 -8.03 10.82
N SER A 380 -21.05 -8.14 10.42
CA SER A 380 -22.27 -8.19 11.25
C SER A 380 -23.49 -8.08 10.31
N ALA A 381 -24.71 -8.28 10.83
CA ALA A 381 -25.94 -8.41 10.04
C ALA A 381 -26.14 -7.29 8.99
N SER A 382 -26.33 -7.73 7.75
CA SER A 382 -26.45 -6.96 6.52
C SER A 382 -27.65 -6.02 6.48
N ARG A 383 -27.47 -4.83 5.92
CA ARG A 383 -28.55 -4.08 5.25
C ARG A 383 -28.79 -4.69 3.86
N PRO A 384 -29.99 -4.57 3.27
CA PRO A 384 -30.36 -5.34 2.08
C PRO A 384 -29.42 -5.04 0.89
N GLU A 385 -29.02 -6.13 0.24
CA GLU A 385 -28.24 -6.17 -0.99
C GLU A 385 -29.00 -5.46 -2.14
N ARG A 386 -28.25 -4.81 -3.03
CA ARG A 386 -28.81 -4.10 -4.19
C ARG A 386 -29.50 -5.06 -5.16
N ASP A 387 -30.58 -4.62 -5.79
CA ASP A 387 -31.20 -5.32 -6.92
C ASP A 387 -30.21 -5.38 -8.11
N SER A 388 -29.79 -6.60 -8.46
CA SER A 388 -28.82 -6.88 -9.52
C SER A 388 -29.35 -6.63 -10.93
N SER A 389 -30.62 -6.26 -11.09
CA SER A 389 -31.23 -5.96 -12.40
C SER A 389 -30.92 -4.57 -12.97
N VAL A 390 -30.28 -3.68 -12.21
CA VAL A 390 -29.98 -2.30 -12.62
C VAL A 390 -28.46 -2.08 -12.72
N ILE A 391 -27.82 -2.53 -13.79
CA ILE A 391 -26.41 -2.20 -14.05
C ILE A 391 -26.36 -0.99 -14.99
N PRO A 392 -25.78 0.16 -14.58
CA PRO A 392 -25.61 1.30 -15.47
C PRO A 392 -24.79 0.91 -16.71
N THR A 393 -25.21 1.36 -17.89
CA THR A 393 -24.44 1.14 -19.13
C THR A 393 -23.65 2.38 -19.48
N VAL A 394 -22.50 2.24 -20.13
CA VAL A 394 -21.73 3.38 -20.66
C VAL A 394 -21.88 3.46 -22.18
N ASP A 395 -21.93 4.68 -22.70
CA ASP A 395 -21.93 4.95 -24.13
C ASP A 395 -20.52 4.80 -24.74
N GLU A 396 -20.42 4.98 -26.05
CA GLU A 396 -19.18 4.89 -26.82
C GLU A 396 -18.07 5.87 -26.38
N ASN A 397 -18.44 6.90 -25.61
CA ASN A 397 -17.54 7.93 -25.09
C ASN A 397 -17.23 7.74 -23.60
N GLY A 398 -17.75 6.68 -22.96
CA GLY A 398 -17.56 6.40 -21.54
C GLY A 398 -18.45 7.25 -20.61
N PHE A 399 -19.58 7.77 -21.11
CA PHE A 399 -20.60 8.44 -20.30
C PHE A 399 -21.74 7.48 -19.96
N LEU A 400 -22.33 7.66 -18.77
CA LEU A 400 -23.38 6.77 -18.27
C LEU A 400 -24.70 7.02 -18.97
N LYS A 401 -25.39 5.93 -19.31
CA LYS A 401 -26.68 5.86 -19.98
C LYS A 401 -27.69 5.10 -19.13
#